data_AF-A0AAN6QMM9-F1
#
_entry.id   AF-A0AAN6QMM9-F1
#
_cell.length_a   1.000
_cell.length_b   1.000
_cell.length_c   1.000
_cell.angle_alpha   90.00
_cell.angle_beta   90.00
_cell.angle_gamma   90.00
#
_symmetry.space_group_name_H-M   'P 1'
#
loop_
_entity.id
_entity.type
_entity.pdbx_description
1 polymer ?
#
loop_
_entity_poly.entity_id
_entity_poly.type
_entity_poly.pdbx_seq_one_letter_code
_entity_poly.pdbx_strand_id
1 'polypeptide(L)'
;MLRNTILHATRRTPKMTTTRIAGQRVHLVLDWDGTLTVKDTMALLSGLPRARDLRLYNQRLHRSESGATSRLRGEAEVNELGDATPSASANQWDRFVAAYIKDYQAHKASHYPVTPKERPREERASPDQYSRWLESLKVVEYASAKRVTTSGFFRGVRTEDVATVARDALDSGALQLRKGWTSLFEMSVPQTGNGRAPPINKISIISVNWSESLIRWSLFLAAERLTHLSAVDKAALLAHINDTEIHSNEIHGLNSPQGSSGRLTGNIRTAREKVEHMPAGSDQRAATATKRQCLDSPFVVYVGDSATDYECFQCADLPIWIRDQGEEEDGRVRQFDAIFRPLNTGHESSGFRPYRLEGWAELTDRGDADWCAWAADLKEVADWLKRIS
;
A
#
# COMPACT_ATOMS: atom_id res chain seq x y z
N MET A 1 22.60 -44.12 -2.57
CA MET A 1 22.34 -43.55 -1.23
C MET A 1 22.94 -42.15 -1.18
N LEU A 2 22.17 -41.13 -1.51
CA LEU A 2 22.57 -39.72 -1.39
C LEU A 2 21.63 -39.07 -0.37
N ARG A 3 22.16 -38.75 0.80
CA ARG A 3 21.44 -38.02 1.85
C ARG A 3 21.39 -36.55 1.44
N ASN A 4 20.22 -36.09 1.03
CA ASN A 4 19.90 -34.66 0.95
C ASN A 4 19.81 -34.10 2.38
N THR A 5 20.85 -33.39 2.80
CA THR A 5 20.84 -32.61 4.04
C THR A 5 20.05 -31.34 3.79
N ILE A 6 18.77 -31.35 4.14
CA ILE A 6 17.95 -30.14 4.25
C ILE A 6 18.47 -29.37 5.46
N LEU A 7 19.21 -28.29 5.21
CA LEU A 7 19.53 -27.28 6.21
C LEU A 7 18.23 -26.57 6.60
N HIS A 8 17.58 -27.05 7.66
CA HIS A 8 16.63 -26.24 8.41
C HIS A 8 17.41 -25.10 9.06
N ALA A 9 17.42 -23.93 8.41
CA ALA A 9 17.75 -22.70 9.08
C ALA A 9 16.67 -22.45 10.14
N THR A 10 16.97 -22.76 11.39
CA THR A 10 16.19 -22.34 12.56
C THR A 10 16.22 -20.80 12.56
N ARG A 11 15.17 -20.18 12.00
CA ARG A 11 14.96 -18.73 12.13
C ARG A 11 14.77 -18.45 13.62
N ARG A 12 15.79 -17.82 14.21
CA ARG A 12 15.74 -17.27 15.56
C ARG A 12 14.54 -16.33 15.66
N THR A 13 13.90 -16.32 16.83
CA THR A 13 12.96 -15.28 17.22
C THR A 13 13.50 -13.90 16.84
N PRO A 14 12.68 -13.00 16.29
CA PRO A 14 13.15 -11.70 15.82
C PRO A 14 13.68 -10.94 17.03
N LYS A 15 15.00 -10.73 17.08
CA LYS A 15 15.58 -9.72 17.97
C LYS A 15 15.25 -8.36 17.34
N MET A 16 14.02 -7.89 17.58
CA MET A 16 13.64 -6.55 17.17
C MET A 16 14.32 -5.56 18.10
N THR A 17 15.44 -4.98 17.67
CA THR A 17 15.80 -3.58 17.92
C THR A 17 17.20 -3.30 17.39
N THR A 18 17.29 -2.87 16.14
CA THR A 18 18.45 -2.07 15.73
C THR A 18 18.21 -0.65 16.22
N THR A 19 18.99 -0.20 17.20
CA THR A 19 19.02 1.21 17.59
C THR A 19 19.55 2.04 16.42
N ARG A 20 18.78 3.04 15.97
CA ARG A 20 19.25 3.98 14.95
C ARG A 20 20.54 4.66 15.43
N ILE A 21 21.55 4.71 14.57
CA ILE A 21 22.79 5.43 14.84
C ILE A 21 22.59 6.91 14.47
N ALA A 22 23.06 7.83 15.30
CA ALA A 22 23.04 9.26 14.98
C ALA A 22 23.70 9.54 13.62
N GLY A 23 23.02 10.28 12.74
CA GLY A 23 23.46 10.55 11.37
C GLY A 23 23.17 9.44 10.35
N GLN A 24 22.60 8.30 10.77
CA GLN A 24 22.17 7.25 9.86
C GLN A 24 20.99 7.72 8.99
N ARG A 25 21.08 7.44 7.70
CA ARG A 25 20.04 7.82 6.72
C ARG A 25 18.73 7.10 7.02
N VAL A 26 17.58 7.74 6.82
CA VAL A 26 16.26 7.13 6.98
C VAL A 26 15.68 6.81 5.61
N HIS A 27 15.30 5.55 5.41
CA HIS A 27 14.47 5.12 4.29
C HIS A 27 13.08 4.78 4.84
N LEU A 28 12.10 5.63 4.51
CA LEU A 28 10.71 5.44 4.86
C LEU A 28 10.03 4.60 3.77
N VAL A 29 9.46 3.47 4.16
CA VAL A 29 8.70 2.58 3.29
C VAL A 29 7.25 2.61 3.75
N LEU A 30 6.33 2.84 2.82
CA LEU A 30 4.91 2.99 3.11
C LEU A 30 4.10 1.96 2.32
N ASP A 31 3.11 1.33 2.95
CA ASP A 31 1.98 0.79 2.21
C ASP A 31 1.09 1.91 1.66
N TRP A 32 0.23 1.57 0.71
CA TRP A 32 -0.70 2.50 0.09
C TRP A 32 -2.08 2.47 0.76
N ASP A 33 -2.86 1.42 0.50
CA ASP A 33 -4.25 1.30 0.91
C ASP A 33 -4.34 1.15 2.44
N GLY A 34 -5.16 1.97 3.11
CA GLY A 34 -5.28 1.93 4.57
C GLY A 34 -4.10 2.59 5.32
N THR A 35 -2.97 2.79 4.65
CA THR A 35 -1.76 3.44 5.20
C THR A 35 -1.59 4.87 4.70
N LEU A 36 -1.26 5.09 3.43
CA LEU A 36 -1.20 6.43 2.83
C LEU A 36 -2.59 7.00 2.56
N THR A 37 -3.57 6.13 2.31
CA THR A 37 -4.98 6.50 2.17
C THR A 37 -5.77 6.08 3.40
N VAL A 38 -6.88 6.78 3.65
CA VAL A 38 -7.84 6.41 4.72
C VAL A 38 -8.67 5.19 4.33
N LYS A 39 -8.89 5.01 3.02
CA LYS A 39 -9.75 3.97 2.44
C LYS A 39 -9.00 3.14 1.42
N ASP A 40 -9.44 1.90 1.25
CA ASP A 40 -9.02 1.04 0.13
C ASP A 40 -9.40 1.69 -1.21
N THR A 41 -8.44 1.77 -2.12
CA THR A 41 -8.55 2.39 -3.44
C THR A 41 -8.76 1.38 -4.57
N MET A 42 -8.72 0.06 -4.29
CA MET A 42 -9.01 -0.97 -5.28
C MET A 42 -10.37 -0.79 -5.94
N ALA A 43 -11.38 -0.36 -5.18
CA ALA A 43 -12.71 -0.09 -5.70
C ALA A 43 -12.74 1.04 -6.75
N LEU A 44 -11.79 1.98 -6.72
CA LEU A 44 -11.69 3.06 -7.71
C LEU A 44 -11.39 2.52 -9.11
N LEU A 45 -10.68 1.40 -9.21
CA LEU A 45 -10.34 0.77 -10.49
C LEU A 45 -11.59 0.31 -11.25
N SER A 46 -12.72 0.09 -10.56
CA SER A 46 -14.01 -0.21 -11.20
C SER A 46 -14.50 0.90 -12.13
N GLY A 47 -14.04 2.15 -11.93
CA GLY A 47 -14.38 3.31 -12.74
C GLY A 47 -13.60 3.42 -14.05
N LEU A 48 -12.49 2.69 -14.22
CA LEU A 48 -11.61 2.82 -15.39
C LEU A 48 -12.29 2.50 -16.73
N PRO A 49 -13.11 1.44 -16.86
CA PRO A 49 -13.85 1.19 -18.10
C PRO A 49 -14.79 2.35 -18.47
N ARG A 50 -15.45 2.96 -17.47
CA ARG A 50 -16.33 4.10 -17.70
C ARG A 50 -15.55 5.32 -18.17
N ALA A 51 -14.40 5.63 -17.55
CA ALA A 51 -13.54 6.72 -17.97
C ALA A 51 -13.04 6.53 -19.41
N ARG A 52 -12.60 5.32 -19.76
CA ARG A 52 -12.24 4.93 -21.14
C ARG A 52 -13.41 5.18 -22.11
N ASP A 53 -14.60 4.71 -21.77
CA ASP A 53 -15.76 4.79 -22.66
C ASP A 53 -16.18 6.25 -22.91
N LEU A 54 -16.16 7.09 -21.86
CA LEU A 54 -16.36 8.54 -21.99
C LEU A 54 -15.34 9.19 -22.91
N ARG A 55 -14.04 8.86 -22.74
CA ARG A 55 -12.99 9.38 -23.61
C ARG A 55 -13.21 8.98 -25.08
N LEU A 56 -13.52 7.71 -25.33
CA LEU A 56 -13.76 7.21 -26.69
C LEU A 56 -15.00 7.86 -27.32
N TYR A 57 -16.05 8.10 -26.52
CA TYR A 57 -17.24 8.82 -26.95
C TYR A 57 -16.91 10.27 -27.36
N ASN A 58 -16.20 11.01 -26.52
CA ASN A 58 -15.79 12.40 -26.81
C ASN A 58 -14.90 12.49 -28.06
N GLN A 59 -13.98 11.52 -28.26
CA GLN A 59 -13.15 11.45 -29.47
C GLN A 59 -13.98 11.25 -30.75
N ARG A 60 -15.10 10.53 -30.69
CA ARG A 60 -16.01 10.35 -31.83
C ARG A 60 -16.77 11.62 -32.15
N LEU A 61 -17.29 12.32 -31.13
CA LEU A 61 -17.98 13.60 -31.32
C LEU A 61 -17.10 14.64 -32.01
N HIS A 62 -15.87 14.85 -31.53
CA HIS A 62 -14.97 15.83 -32.15
C HIS A 62 -14.54 15.48 -33.59
N ARG A 63 -14.48 14.19 -33.95
CA ARG A 63 -14.25 13.79 -35.34
C ARG A 63 -15.44 14.08 -36.24
N SER A 64 -16.67 13.90 -35.73
CA SER A 64 -17.89 14.21 -36.47
C SER A 64 -18.03 15.72 -36.72
N GLU A 65 -17.67 16.57 -35.75
CA GLU A 65 -17.70 18.02 -35.90
C GLU A 65 -16.61 18.54 -36.87
N SER A 66 -15.41 17.96 -36.82
CA SER A 66 -14.31 18.34 -37.73
C SER A 66 -14.49 17.82 -39.17
N GLY A 67 -15.40 16.86 -39.37
CA GLY A 67 -15.78 16.32 -40.69
C GLY A 67 -17.05 16.94 -41.28
N ALA A 68 -17.78 17.77 -40.53
CA ALA A 68 -19.04 18.37 -40.95
C ALA A 68 -18.85 19.75 -41.62
N THR A 69 -18.07 19.78 -42.70
CA THR A 69 -18.43 20.66 -43.84
C THR A 69 -19.04 19.77 -44.91
N SER A 70 -20.35 19.95 -45.14
CA SER A 70 -21.21 19.20 -46.06
C SER A 70 -21.87 17.93 -45.48
N ARG A 71 -22.95 18.13 -44.71
CA ARG A 71 -24.32 17.85 -45.16
C ARG A 71 -25.32 18.18 -44.04
N LEU A 72 -26.26 19.05 -44.37
CA LEU A 72 -27.51 19.25 -43.62
C LEU A 72 -28.22 17.90 -43.45
N ARG A 73 -28.74 17.62 -42.25
CA ARG A 73 -30.12 17.14 -41.96
C ARG A 73 -30.19 16.34 -40.66
N GLY A 74 -31.09 16.76 -39.77
CA GLY A 74 -31.82 15.87 -38.86
C GLY A 74 -31.44 15.96 -37.39
N GLU A 75 -32.07 16.89 -36.68
CA GLU A 75 -32.25 16.85 -35.23
C GLU A 75 -33.06 15.60 -34.85
N ALA A 76 -32.52 14.77 -33.95
CA ALA A 76 -33.22 13.97 -32.94
C ALA A 76 -32.33 12.82 -32.45
N GLU A 77 -31.44 13.07 -31.48
CA GLU A 77 -30.90 12.03 -30.59
C GLU A 77 -30.16 12.70 -29.41
N VAL A 78 -30.90 13.48 -28.62
CA VAL A 78 -30.41 14.01 -27.34
C VAL A 78 -31.45 13.66 -26.29
N ASN A 79 -31.50 12.39 -25.85
CA ASN A 79 -32.24 12.02 -24.63
C ASN A 79 -31.99 10.62 -24.02
N GLU A 80 -30.90 9.89 -24.35
CA GLU A 80 -30.68 8.54 -23.77
C GLU A 80 -29.42 8.39 -22.89
N LEU A 81 -28.92 9.46 -22.27
CA LEU A 81 -27.83 9.38 -21.28
C LEU A 81 -28.24 9.75 -19.85
N GLY A 82 -29.55 9.95 -19.63
CA GLY A 82 -30.14 10.19 -18.33
C GLY A 82 -30.98 9.02 -17.87
N ASP A 83 -30.39 7.84 -17.64
CA ASP A 83 -31.06 6.88 -16.76
C ASP A 83 -30.09 6.02 -15.95
N ALA A 84 -30.43 5.87 -14.67
CA ALA A 84 -29.61 5.35 -13.59
C ALA A 84 -29.54 3.81 -13.59
N THR A 85 -29.04 3.22 -14.68
CA THR A 85 -28.63 1.80 -14.69
C THR A 85 -27.15 1.70 -14.32
N PRO A 86 -26.76 0.85 -13.35
CA PRO A 86 -25.34 0.57 -13.12
C PRO A 86 -24.72 0.13 -14.45
N SER A 87 -23.74 0.88 -14.93
CA SER A 87 -22.99 0.53 -16.14
C SER A 87 -22.59 -0.94 -16.07
N ALA A 88 -22.66 -1.68 -17.18
CA ALA A 88 -22.35 -3.12 -17.21
C ALA A 88 -20.99 -3.47 -16.54
N SER A 89 -20.05 -2.52 -16.50
CA SER A 89 -18.78 -2.61 -15.78
C SER A 89 -18.89 -2.63 -14.25
N ALA A 90 -19.81 -1.87 -13.64
CA ALA A 90 -20.03 -1.88 -12.19
C ALA A 90 -20.52 -3.27 -11.74
N ASN A 91 -21.51 -3.82 -12.45
CA ASN A 91 -22.02 -5.17 -12.20
C ASN A 91 -20.96 -6.26 -12.42
N GLN A 92 -19.97 -6.02 -13.28
CA GLN A 92 -18.88 -6.96 -13.51
C GLN A 92 -17.83 -6.90 -12.39
N TRP A 93 -17.50 -5.71 -11.90
CA TRP A 93 -16.59 -5.53 -10.78
C TRP A 93 -17.10 -6.21 -9.50
N ASP A 94 -18.38 -6.01 -9.17
CA ASP A 94 -19.02 -6.64 -8.01
C ASP A 94 -18.94 -8.18 -8.07
N ARG A 95 -19.05 -8.75 -9.27
CA ARG A 95 -18.86 -10.20 -9.48
C ARG A 95 -17.43 -10.65 -9.20
N PHE A 96 -16.41 -9.84 -9.54
CA PHE A 96 -15.02 -10.16 -9.20
C PHE A 96 -14.80 -10.12 -7.70
N VAL A 97 -15.31 -9.09 -7.02
CA VAL A 97 -15.23 -8.95 -5.56
C VAL A 97 -15.93 -10.13 -4.87
N ALA A 98 -17.16 -10.46 -5.28
CA ALA A 98 -17.89 -11.59 -4.73
C ALA A 98 -17.16 -12.93 -4.92
N ALA A 99 -16.57 -13.15 -6.10
CA ALA A 99 -15.78 -14.35 -6.37
C ALA A 99 -14.51 -14.41 -5.50
N TYR A 100 -13.80 -13.29 -5.33
CA TYR A 100 -12.65 -13.21 -4.44
C TYR A 100 -13.03 -13.52 -2.98
N ILE A 101 -14.09 -12.88 -2.46
CA ILE A 101 -14.56 -13.13 -1.08
C ILE A 101 -14.89 -14.62 -0.90
N LYS A 102 -15.58 -15.23 -1.88
CA LYS A 102 -15.91 -16.65 -1.85
C LYS A 102 -14.64 -17.53 -1.78
N ASP A 103 -13.67 -17.28 -2.64
CA ASP A 103 -12.41 -18.03 -2.66
C ASP A 103 -11.64 -17.86 -1.35
N TYR A 104 -11.55 -16.63 -0.85
CA TYR A 104 -10.89 -16.30 0.41
C TYR A 104 -11.54 -17.04 1.58
N GLN A 105 -12.87 -17.02 1.69
CA GLN A 105 -13.58 -17.71 2.78
C GLN A 105 -13.42 -19.23 2.70
N ALA A 106 -13.47 -19.81 1.50
CA ALA A 106 -13.25 -21.25 1.30
C ALA A 106 -11.82 -21.66 1.67
N HIS A 107 -10.83 -20.84 1.26
CA HIS A 107 -9.42 -21.05 1.60
C HIS A 107 -9.17 -20.91 3.09
N LYS A 108 -9.74 -19.87 3.72
CA LYS A 108 -9.69 -19.66 5.17
C LYS A 108 -10.31 -20.83 5.93
N ALA A 109 -11.48 -21.32 5.54
CA ALA A 109 -12.09 -22.47 6.20
C ALA A 109 -11.21 -23.73 6.20
N SER A 110 -10.33 -23.88 5.20
CA SER A 110 -9.53 -25.10 4.99
C SER A 110 -8.08 -25.00 5.50
N HIS A 111 -7.50 -23.80 5.52
CA HIS A 111 -6.07 -23.60 5.70
C HIS A 111 -5.70 -22.63 6.83
N TYR A 112 -6.70 -22.04 7.52
CA TYR A 112 -6.42 -21.11 8.62
C TYR A 112 -5.58 -21.81 9.72
N PRO A 113 -4.53 -21.15 10.24
CA PRO A 113 -3.49 -21.83 11.02
C PRO A 113 -3.94 -22.20 12.45
N VAL A 114 -5.13 -21.77 12.84
CA VAL A 114 -5.74 -22.06 14.14
C VAL A 114 -7.14 -22.60 13.92
N THR A 115 -7.45 -23.76 14.50
CA THR A 115 -8.81 -24.30 14.52
C THR A 115 -9.52 -23.68 15.72
N PRO A 116 -10.74 -23.14 15.57
CA PRO A 116 -11.53 -22.73 16.72
C PRO A 116 -11.69 -23.93 17.65
N LYS A 117 -11.16 -23.83 18.87
CA LYS A 117 -11.25 -24.88 19.87
C LYS A 117 -12.03 -24.33 21.06
N GLU A 118 -12.62 -25.22 21.84
CA GLU A 118 -13.37 -24.87 23.05
C GLU A 118 -12.55 -24.08 24.10
N ARG A 119 -11.22 -24.00 23.95
CA ARG A 119 -10.32 -23.27 24.85
C ARG A 119 -9.47 -22.22 24.09
N PRO A 120 -9.62 -20.92 24.39
CA PRO A 120 -8.92 -19.82 23.69
C PRO A 120 -7.38 -19.86 23.72
N ARG A 121 -6.78 -20.49 24.73
CA ARG A 121 -5.30 -20.51 24.88
C ARG A 121 -4.58 -21.42 23.87
N GLU A 122 -5.31 -22.32 23.21
CA GLU A 122 -4.75 -23.26 22.22
C GLU A 122 -4.95 -22.79 20.77
N GLU A 123 -5.61 -21.65 20.55
CA GLU A 123 -5.86 -21.05 19.21
C GLU A 123 -4.68 -20.18 18.75
N ARG A 124 -3.44 -20.65 18.92
CA ARG A 124 -2.24 -19.84 18.61
C ARG A 124 -1.44 -20.43 17.47
N ALA A 125 -1.17 -19.60 16.46
CA ALA A 125 -0.17 -19.86 15.45
C ALA A 125 1.18 -19.31 15.91
N SER A 126 2.24 -20.08 15.70
CA SER A 126 3.60 -19.52 15.69
C SER A 126 3.75 -18.48 14.56
N PRO A 127 4.70 -17.53 14.66
CA PRO A 127 5.06 -16.64 13.56
C PRO A 127 5.23 -17.38 12.22
N ASP A 128 5.96 -18.50 12.22
CA ASP A 128 6.16 -19.34 11.03
C ASP A 128 4.86 -19.93 10.48
N GLN A 129 3.91 -20.35 11.34
CA GLN A 129 2.60 -20.84 10.90
C GLN A 129 1.77 -19.72 10.28
N TYR A 130 1.83 -18.50 10.84
CA TYR A 130 1.13 -17.35 10.29
C TYR A 130 1.72 -16.92 8.95
N SER A 131 3.05 -16.85 8.83
CA SER A 131 3.76 -16.64 7.56
C SER A 131 3.35 -17.65 6.49
N ARG A 132 3.29 -18.94 6.83
CA ARG A 132 2.83 -19.99 5.89
C ARG A 132 1.36 -19.82 5.49
N TRP A 133 0.50 -19.41 6.41
CA TRP A 133 -0.88 -19.10 6.11
C TRP A 133 -0.99 -17.93 5.12
N LEU A 134 -0.28 -16.82 5.38
CA LEU A 134 -0.26 -15.66 4.48
C LEU A 134 0.27 -16.04 3.09
N GLU A 135 1.34 -16.85 3.02
CA GLU A 135 1.84 -17.35 1.73
C GLU A 135 0.83 -18.25 1.02
N SER A 136 0.06 -19.04 1.76
CA SER A 136 -0.95 -19.91 1.16
C SER A 136 -2.06 -19.15 0.44
N LEU A 137 -2.31 -17.87 0.79
CA LEU A 137 -3.29 -17.02 0.12
C LEU A 137 -2.92 -16.70 -1.32
N LYS A 138 -1.68 -16.95 -1.75
CA LYS A 138 -1.21 -16.74 -3.13
C LYS A 138 -2.16 -17.34 -4.17
N VAL A 139 -2.72 -18.53 -3.92
CA VAL A 139 -3.65 -19.16 -4.86
C VAL A 139 -4.94 -18.36 -5.05
N VAL A 140 -5.44 -17.72 -3.99
CA VAL A 140 -6.64 -16.87 -4.00
C VAL A 140 -6.33 -15.57 -4.74
N GLU A 141 -5.23 -14.91 -4.40
CA GLU A 141 -4.85 -13.62 -4.98
C GLU A 141 -4.61 -13.73 -6.50
N TYR A 142 -3.88 -14.75 -6.93
CA TYR A 142 -3.61 -14.97 -8.35
C TYR A 142 -4.85 -15.41 -9.12
N ALA A 143 -5.77 -16.17 -8.50
CA ALA A 143 -7.05 -16.49 -9.12
C ALA A 143 -7.89 -15.23 -9.35
N SER A 144 -7.91 -14.30 -8.39
CA SER A 144 -8.58 -13.00 -8.52
C SER A 144 -8.03 -12.18 -9.69
N ALA A 145 -6.70 -11.98 -9.72
CA ALA A 145 -6.04 -11.24 -10.81
C ALA A 145 -6.24 -11.90 -12.19
N LYS A 146 -6.21 -13.24 -12.24
CA LYS A 146 -6.46 -14.00 -13.47
C LYS A 146 -7.87 -13.80 -14.01
N ARG A 147 -8.89 -13.77 -13.15
CA ARG A 147 -10.29 -13.49 -13.56
C ARG A 147 -10.40 -12.14 -14.26
N VAL A 148 -9.87 -11.10 -13.64
CA VAL A 148 -9.92 -9.73 -14.18
C VAL A 148 -9.15 -9.65 -15.50
N THR A 149 -7.95 -10.22 -15.55
CA THR A 149 -7.13 -10.29 -16.77
C THR A 149 -7.85 -11.01 -17.91
N THR A 150 -8.43 -12.18 -17.64
CA THR A 150 -9.09 -13.01 -18.66
C THR A 150 -10.35 -12.34 -19.21
N SER A 151 -11.04 -11.56 -18.37
CA SER A 151 -12.23 -10.81 -18.80
C SER A 151 -11.92 -9.62 -19.72
N GLY A 152 -10.66 -9.17 -19.76
CA GLY A 152 -10.30 -7.96 -20.49
C GLY A 152 -10.90 -6.68 -19.91
N PHE A 153 -11.26 -6.66 -18.62
CA PHE A 153 -11.95 -5.56 -17.96
C PHE A 153 -11.28 -4.20 -18.23
N PHE A 154 -9.96 -4.14 -18.13
CA PHE A 154 -9.17 -2.91 -18.36
C PHE A 154 -8.76 -2.68 -19.83
N ARG A 155 -9.25 -3.46 -20.80
CA ARG A 155 -8.82 -3.31 -22.20
C ARG A 155 -9.13 -1.91 -22.72
N GLY A 156 -8.18 -1.28 -23.40
CA GLY A 156 -8.30 0.05 -23.98
C GLY A 156 -8.18 1.21 -22.99
N VAL A 157 -8.07 0.94 -21.68
CA VAL A 157 -7.79 1.95 -20.65
C VAL A 157 -6.42 2.57 -20.89
N ARG A 158 -6.31 3.89 -20.73
CA ARG A 158 -5.07 4.66 -20.87
C ARG A 158 -4.72 5.39 -19.58
N THR A 159 -3.49 5.91 -19.51
CA THR A 159 -3.00 6.74 -18.40
C THR A 159 -3.90 7.94 -18.11
N GLU A 160 -4.45 8.58 -19.15
CA GLU A 160 -5.41 9.70 -19.01
C GLU A 160 -6.73 9.29 -18.34
N ASP A 161 -7.17 8.03 -18.52
CA ASP A 161 -8.37 7.49 -17.85
C ASP A 161 -8.08 7.28 -16.36
N VAL A 162 -6.88 6.78 -16.03
CA VAL A 162 -6.42 6.61 -14.64
C VAL A 162 -6.32 7.95 -13.93
N ALA A 163 -5.72 8.96 -14.58
CA ALA A 163 -5.64 10.32 -14.05
C ALA A 163 -7.04 10.94 -13.82
N THR A 164 -7.99 10.65 -14.72
CA THR A 164 -9.39 11.09 -14.58
C THR A 164 -10.05 10.45 -13.36
N VAL A 165 -9.95 9.13 -13.21
CA VAL A 165 -10.51 8.43 -12.03
C VAL A 165 -9.88 8.91 -10.73
N ALA A 166 -8.55 9.12 -10.70
CA ALA A 166 -7.86 9.65 -9.52
C ALA A 166 -8.38 11.06 -9.14
N ARG A 167 -8.55 11.94 -10.15
CA ARG A 167 -9.07 13.30 -9.96
C ARG A 167 -10.49 13.28 -9.40
N ASP A 168 -11.39 12.54 -10.06
CA ASP A 168 -12.78 12.43 -9.66
C ASP A 168 -12.92 11.83 -8.25
N ALA A 169 -12.06 10.87 -7.91
CA ALA A 169 -12.03 10.26 -6.59
C ALA A 169 -11.57 11.24 -5.50
N LEU A 170 -10.57 12.08 -5.79
CA LEU A 170 -10.16 13.16 -4.88
C LEU A 170 -11.27 14.20 -4.72
N ASP A 171 -11.93 14.59 -5.82
CA ASP A 171 -12.98 15.62 -5.81
C ASP A 171 -14.24 15.16 -5.05
N SER A 172 -14.61 13.89 -5.20
CA SER A 172 -15.74 13.29 -4.49
C SER A 172 -15.42 12.87 -3.05
N GLY A 173 -14.14 12.88 -2.64
CA GLY A 173 -13.69 12.33 -1.37
C GLY A 173 -13.78 10.79 -1.28
N ALA A 174 -13.94 10.10 -2.41
CA ALA A 174 -13.80 8.65 -2.49
C ALA A 174 -12.35 8.22 -2.24
N LEU A 175 -11.39 9.05 -2.66
CA LEU A 175 -9.97 8.96 -2.33
C LEU A 175 -9.60 10.07 -1.34
N GLN A 176 -9.05 9.68 -0.19
CA GLN A 176 -8.59 10.60 0.84
C GLN A 176 -7.21 10.17 1.32
N LEU A 177 -6.22 11.04 1.16
CA LEU A 177 -4.89 10.82 1.72
C LEU A 177 -4.93 11.06 3.23
N ARG A 178 -4.23 10.19 3.97
CA ARG A 178 -4.19 10.20 5.42
C ARG A 178 -3.49 11.45 5.93
N LYS A 179 -4.03 12.04 7.00
CA LYS A 179 -3.47 13.24 7.63
C LYS A 179 -1.98 13.07 7.93
N GLY A 180 -1.18 14.06 7.52
CA GLY A 180 0.27 14.07 7.69
C GLY A 180 1.07 13.51 6.52
N TRP A 181 0.44 12.98 5.47
CA TRP A 181 1.14 12.52 4.28
C TRP A 181 2.04 13.62 3.66
N THR A 182 1.54 14.86 3.56
CA THR A 182 2.32 15.98 3.00
C THR A 182 3.59 16.24 3.79
N SER A 183 3.50 16.21 5.12
CA SER A 183 4.64 16.44 6.01
C SER A 183 5.75 15.42 5.77
N LEU A 184 5.42 14.15 5.51
CA LEU A 184 6.41 13.12 5.21
C LEU A 184 7.15 13.40 3.89
N PHE A 185 6.41 13.72 2.82
CA PHE A 185 7.04 14.02 1.52
C PHE A 185 7.79 15.36 1.52
N GLU A 186 7.32 16.38 2.23
CA GLU A 186 8.06 17.63 2.40
C GLU A 186 9.36 17.43 3.19
N MET A 187 9.39 16.47 4.12
CA MET A 187 10.58 16.07 4.88
C MET A 187 11.59 15.26 4.06
N SER A 188 11.23 14.79 2.86
CA SER A 188 12.17 14.11 1.95
C SER A 188 12.69 14.99 0.83
N VAL A 189 12.15 16.20 0.67
CA VAL A 189 12.60 17.19 -0.32
C VAL A 189 13.56 18.18 0.35
N PRO A 190 14.73 18.48 -0.27
CA PRO A 190 15.60 19.55 0.20
C PRO A 190 14.87 20.90 0.21
N GLN A 191 14.74 21.51 1.39
CA GLN A 191 14.11 22.82 1.53
C GLN A 191 15.08 23.94 1.12
N THR A 192 14.61 24.87 0.30
CA THR A 192 15.42 26.00 -0.15
C THR A 192 15.81 26.89 1.05
N GLY A 193 17.11 27.19 1.20
CA GLY A 193 17.60 28.14 2.22
C GLY A 193 18.13 27.58 3.55
N ASN A 194 17.85 26.32 3.92
CA ASN A 194 18.27 25.79 5.23
C ASN A 194 19.59 25.01 5.23
N GLY A 195 20.15 24.65 4.06
CA GLY A 195 21.43 23.93 3.93
C GLY A 195 21.51 22.55 4.60
N ARG A 196 20.45 22.13 5.29
CA ARG A 196 20.37 20.88 6.06
C ARG A 196 19.84 19.77 5.15
N ALA A 197 20.45 18.58 5.28
CA ALA A 197 19.94 17.39 4.63
C ALA A 197 18.51 17.08 5.09
N PRO A 198 17.66 16.52 4.21
CA PRO A 198 16.29 16.18 4.57
C PRO A 198 16.27 15.11 5.67
N PRO A 199 15.35 15.20 6.66
CA PRO A 199 15.12 14.18 7.68
C PRO A 199 14.91 12.77 7.12
N ILE A 200 14.24 12.67 5.98
CA ILE A 200 13.97 11.42 5.27
C ILE A 200 14.81 11.42 3.99
N ASN A 201 15.70 10.44 3.84
CA ASN A 201 16.58 10.39 2.67
C ASN A 201 15.90 9.78 1.45
N LYS A 202 14.94 8.88 1.68
CA LYS A 202 14.21 8.19 0.63
C LYS A 202 12.83 7.81 1.13
N ILE A 203 11.83 8.00 0.26
CA ILE A 203 10.51 7.40 0.40
C ILE A 203 10.35 6.36 -0.70
N SER A 204 9.81 5.19 -0.37
CA SER A 204 9.30 4.24 -1.34
C SER A 204 7.94 3.70 -0.90
N ILE A 205 7.14 3.27 -1.86
CA ILE A 205 5.82 2.69 -1.60
C ILE A 205 5.85 1.23 -2.02
N ILE A 206 5.29 0.32 -1.21
CA ILE A 206 5.11 -1.08 -1.57
C ILE A 206 3.65 -1.43 -1.36
N SER A 207 2.94 -1.82 -2.42
CA SER A 207 1.50 -2.05 -2.36
C SER A 207 1.05 -3.27 -3.15
N VAL A 208 -0.01 -3.92 -2.68
CA VAL A 208 -0.73 -4.97 -3.42
C VAL A 208 -1.73 -4.41 -4.44
N ASN A 209 -1.87 -3.09 -4.52
CA ASN A 209 -2.79 -2.42 -5.45
C ASN A 209 -2.51 -2.84 -6.91
N TRP A 210 -3.53 -2.76 -7.77
CA TRP A 210 -3.43 -3.19 -9.16
C TRP A 210 -2.95 -2.12 -10.14
N SER A 211 -2.72 -0.88 -9.69
CA SER A 211 -2.18 0.18 -10.55
C SER A 211 -1.22 1.13 -9.82
N GLU A 212 0.06 0.99 -10.12
CA GLU A 212 1.11 1.97 -9.77
C GLU A 212 0.73 3.37 -10.28
N SER A 213 0.24 3.47 -11.52
CA SER A 213 -0.22 4.72 -12.11
C SER A 213 -1.32 5.39 -11.28
N LEU A 214 -2.26 4.63 -10.73
CA LEU A 214 -3.30 5.19 -9.85
C LEU A 214 -2.68 5.81 -8.59
N ILE A 215 -1.76 5.11 -7.94
CA ILE A 215 -1.04 5.61 -6.74
C ILE A 215 -0.30 6.90 -7.09
N ARG A 216 0.47 6.90 -8.19
CA ARG A 216 1.28 8.03 -8.61
C ARG A 216 0.42 9.26 -8.94
N TRP A 217 -0.64 9.08 -9.73
CA TRP A 217 -1.57 10.18 -10.05
C TRP A 217 -2.30 10.70 -8.83
N SER A 218 -2.67 9.83 -7.90
CA SER A 218 -3.33 10.22 -6.64
C SER A 218 -2.44 11.16 -5.82
N LEU A 219 -1.17 10.82 -5.65
CA LEU A 219 -0.20 11.65 -4.93
C LEU A 219 0.08 12.95 -5.69
N PHE A 220 0.32 12.87 -7.00
CA PHE A 220 0.63 14.03 -7.83
C PHE A 220 -0.50 15.06 -7.82
N LEU A 221 -1.74 14.63 -8.07
CA LEU A 221 -2.91 15.53 -8.09
C LEU A 221 -3.22 16.10 -6.70
N ALA A 222 -3.00 15.34 -5.63
CA ALA A 222 -3.15 15.86 -4.28
C ALA A 222 -2.08 16.91 -3.94
N ALA A 223 -0.82 16.69 -4.34
CA ALA A 223 0.26 17.65 -4.17
C ALA A 223 0.05 18.92 -5.02
N GLU A 224 -0.50 18.77 -6.23
CA GLU A 224 -0.88 19.88 -7.10
C GLU A 224 -1.96 20.77 -6.46
N ARG A 225 -2.76 20.26 -5.54
CA ARG A 225 -3.79 21.04 -4.83
C ARG A 225 -3.25 21.79 -3.60
N LEU A 226 -2.00 21.56 -3.20
CA LEU A 226 -1.40 22.25 -2.06
C LEU A 226 -1.24 23.74 -2.34
N THR A 227 -1.66 24.55 -1.38
CA THR A 227 -1.65 26.02 -1.45
C THR A 227 -0.67 26.67 -0.48
N HIS A 228 -0.14 25.92 0.49
CA HIS A 228 0.79 26.44 1.50
C HIS A 228 2.26 26.46 1.04
N LEU A 229 2.58 25.81 -0.07
CA LEU A 229 3.93 25.75 -0.63
C LEU A 229 4.17 26.87 -1.63
N SER A 230 5.42 27.35 -1.69
CA SER A 230 5.87 28.22 -2.78
C SER A 230 5.83 27.47 -4.12
N ALA A 231 5.79 28.19 -5.25
CA ALA A 231 5.80 27.57 -6.56
C ALA A 231 7.05 26.69 -6.79
N VAL A 232 8.19 27.09 -6.25
CA VAL A 232 9.46 26.35 -6.35
C VAL A 232 9.41 25.07 -5.52
N ASP A 233 9.00 25.16 -4.26
CA ASP A 233 8.95 23.99 -3.37
C ASP A 233 7.88 23.00 -3.84
N LYS A 234 6.76 23.49 -4.38
CA LYS A 234 5.73 22.67 -5.00
C LYS A 234 6.23 21.94 -6.23
N ALA A 235 6.98 22.62 -7.11
CA ALA A 235 7.59 21.96 -8.27
C ALA A 235 8.60 20.88 -7.86
N ALA A 236 9.40 21.14 -6.82
CA ALA A 236 10.33 20.17 -6.26
C ALA A 236 9.59 18.95 -5.66
N LEU A 237 8.50 19.19 -4.93
CA LEU A 237 7.65 18.12 -4.39
C LEU A 237 7.01 17.27 -5.50
N LEU A 238 6.46 17.89 -6.54
CA LEU A 238 5.85 17.18 -7.66
C LEU A 238 6.88 16.34 -8.43
N ALA A 239 8.08 16.88 -8.65
CA ALA A 239 9.20 16.13 -9.24
C ALA A 239 9.57 14.93 -8.34
N HIS A 240 9.68 15.14 -7.03
CA HIS A 240 9.98 14.07 -6.08
C HIS A 240 8.91 12.97 -6.04
N ILE A 241 7.62 13.32 -6.10
CA ILE A 241 6.52 12.34 -6.19
C ILE A 241 6.64 11.53 -7.49
N ASN A 242 6.94 12.17 -8.61
CA ASN A 242 7.13 11.47 -9.89
C ASN A 242 8.33 10.52 -9.87
N ASP A 243 9.39 10.86 -9.12
CA ASP A 243 10.59 10.03 -8.97
C ASP A 243 10.48 9.00 -7.83
N THR A 244 9.43 9.09 -7.00
CA THR A 244 9.19 8.12 -5.91
C THR A 244 9.11 6.70 -6.47
N GLU A 245 9.87 5.79 -5.87
CA GLU A 245 9.85 4.37 -6.18
C GLU A 245 8.56 3.75 -5.63
N ILE A 246 7.71 3.23 -6.52
CA ILE A 246 6.45 2.59 -6.17
C ILE A 246 6.50 1.16 -6.68
N HIS A 247 6.60 0.21 -5.77
CA HIS A 247 6.49 -1.21 -6.03
C HIS A 247 5.03 -1.62 -5.89
N SER A 248 4.34 -1.70 -7.02
CA SER A 248 2.93 -2.12 -7.10
C SER A 248 2.73 -2.98 -8.35
N ASN A 249 1.54 -3.57 -8.51
CA ASN A 249 1.14 -4.11 -9.80
C ASN A 249 0.73 -2.97 -10.74
N GLU A 250 0.56 -3.29 -12.03
CA GLU A 250 0.13 -2.33 -13.03
C GLU A 250 -0.75 -2.95 -14.11
N ILE A 251 -1.62 -2.14 -14.71
CA ILE A 251 -2.40 -2.46 -15.90
C ILE A 251 -1.49 -2.36 -17.14
N HIS A 252 -1.33 -3.47 -17.86
CA HIS A 252 -0.41 -3.54 -19.00
C HIS A 252 -0.82 -2.60 -20.14
N GLY A 253 0.07 -1.69 -20.53
CA GLY A 253 -0.04 -0.91 -21.76
C GLY A 253 -0.87 0.38 -21.63
N LEU A 254 -0.98 0.98 -20.43
CA LEU A 254 -1.66 2.26 -20.23
C LEU A 254 -1.13 3.39 -21.11
N ASN A 255 0.18 3.39 -21.40
CA ASN A 255 0.83 4.39 -22.27
C ASN A 255 0.73 4.05 -23.77
N SER A 256 0.09 2.93 -24.15
CA SER A 256 -0.09 2.59 -25.56
C SER A 256 -1.15 3.50 -26.19
N PRO A 257 -0.97 3.95 -27.46
CA PRO A 257 -2.02 4.62 -28.20
C PRO A 257 -3.29 3.77 -28.35
N GLN A 258 -3.20 2.45 -28.33
CA GLN A 258 -4.36 1.55 -28.37
C GLN A 258 -4.97 1.33 -26.98
N GLY A 259 -4.33 1.85 -25.93
CA GLY A 259 -4.66 1.58 -24.54
C GLY A 259 -4.26 0.17 -24.11
N SER A 260 -4.66 -0.17 -22.89
CA SER A 260 -4.26 -1.39 -22.22
C SER A 260 -4.72 -2.66 -22.96
N SER A 261 -3.94 -3.73 -22.82
CA SER A 261 -4.36 -5.07 -23.25
C SER A 261 -5.48 -5.69 -22.38
N GLY A 262 -5.70 -5.12 -21.18
CA GLY A 262 -6.56 -5.68 -20.13
C GLY A 262 -5.83 -6.61 -19.14
N ARG A 263 -4.56 -6.94 -19.38
CA ARG A 263 -3.75 -7.77 -18.48
C ARG A 263 -3.22 -6.98 -17.30
N LEU A 264 -3.15 -7.62 -16.14
CA LEU A 264 -2.37 -7.14 -14.99
C LEU A 264 -0.92 -7.61 -15.09
N THR A 265 0.01 -6.75 -14.71
CA THR A 265 1.46 -6.95 -14.65
C THR A 265 1.96 -6.67 -13.24
N GLY A 266 3.18 -7.10 -12.93
CA GLY A 266 3.69 -7.11 -11.55
C GLY A 266 3.22 -8.33 -10.76
N ASN A 267 3.94 -8.61 -9.67
CA ASN A 267 3.80 -9.82 -8.86
C ASN A 267 3.76 -9.52 -7.36
N ILE A 268 3.18 -8.38 -6.95
CA ILE A 268 3.10 -7.99 -5.54
C ILE A 268 1.66 -8.18 -5.09
N ARG A 269 1.33 -9.36 -4.58
CA ARG A 269 -0.05 -9.71 -4.18
C ARG A 269 -0.13 -10.29 -2.78
N THR A 270 0.98 -10.82 -2.26
CA THR A 270 1.05 -11.39 -0.91
C THR A 270 2.00 -10.62 0.00
N ALA A 271 1.91 -10.88 1.31
CA ALA A 271 2.85 -10.33 2.29
C ALA A 271 4.30 -10.68 1.96
N ARG A 272 4.54 -11.91 1.49
CA ARG A 272 5.87 -12.37 1.12
C ARG A 272 6.42 -11.63 -0.10
N GLU A 273 5.57 -11.37 -1.09
CA GLU A 273 5.94 -10.66 -2.30
C GLU A 273 6.24 -9.18 -2.03
N LYS A 274 5.55 -8.54 -1.05
CA LYS A 274 5.94 -7.19 -0.58
C LYS A 274 7.38 -7.17 -0.05
N VAL A 275 7.81 -8.19 0.69
CA VAL A 275 9.17 -8.26 1.26
C VAL A 275 10.28 -8.35 0.22
N GLU A 276 10.02 -8.90 -0.97
CA GLU A 276 11.01 -8.94 -2.06
C GLU A 276 11.44 -7.54 -2.52
N HIS A 277 10.64 -6.52 -2.19
CA HIS A 277 10.89 -5.11 -2.49
C HIS A 277 11.33 -4.29 -1.27
N MET A 278 11.47 -4.91 -0.10
CA MET A 278 12.00 -4.23 1.08
C MET A 278 13.49 -3.91 0.88
N PRO A 279 13.95 -2.71 1.26
CA PRO A 279 15.38 -2.41 1.27
C PRO A 279 16.10 -3.41 2.19
N ALA A 280 17.32 -3.80 1.81
CA ALA A 280 18.14 -4.70 2.62
C ALA A 280 18.40 -4.06 4.00
N GLY A 281 17.73 -4.57 5.03
CA GLY A 281 17.84 -4.10 6.40
C GLY A 281 19.21 -4.38 7.02
N SER A 282 19.48 -3.70 8.14
CA SER A 282 20.72 -3.81 8.91
C SER A 282 20.98 -5.26 9.40
N ASP A 283 19.92 -5.98 9.81
CA ASP A 283 20.02 -7.30 10.43
C ASP A 283 20.40 -8.44 9.47
N GLN A 284 20.09 -8.34 8.17
CA GLN A 284 20.57 -9.32 7.19
C GLN A 284 22.10 -9.28 7.00
N ARG A 285 22.77 -8.22 7.48
CA ARG A 285 24.22 -7.98 7.32
C ARG A 285 24.98 -7.99 8.66
N ALA A 286 24.29 -8.10 9.79
CA ALA A 286 24.82 -7.73 11.11
C ALA A 286 25.75 -8.76 11.78
N ALA A 287 25.86 -10.01 11.31
CA ALA A 287 26.70 -11.00 12.00
C ALA A 287 28.20 -10.66 12.01
N THR A 288 28.66 -9.75 11.13
CA THR A 288 30.09 -9.38 11.00
C THR A 288 30.34 -7.91 10.64
N ALA A 289 29.32 -7.04 10.68
CA ALA A 289 29.45 -5.68 10.16
C ALA A 289 30.16 -4.73 11.15
N THR A 290 31.11 -3.95 10.65
CA THR A 290 31.77 -2.88 11.42
C THR A 290 30.86 -1.66 11.58
N LYS A 291 31.04 -0.85 12.62
CA LYS A 291 30.25 0.38 12.87
C LYS A 291 30.18 1.34 11.66
N ARG A 292 31.19 1.32 10.79
CA ARG A 292 31.25 2.10 9.55
C ARG A 292 30.30 1.55 8.47
N GLN A 293 30.20 0.23 8.34
CA GLN A 293 29.25 -0.44 7.42
C GLN A 293 27.79 -0.25 7.86
N CYS A 294 27.52 -0.12 9.16
CA CYS A 294 26.16 0.16 9.67
C CYS A 294 25.66 1.57 9.31
N LEU A 295 26.56 2.55 9.16
CA LEU A 295 26.21 3.91 8.73
C LEU A 295 25.87 3.99 7.23
N ASP A 296 26.42 3.07 6.43
CA ASP A 296 26.19 3.02 4.99
C ASP A 296 24.82 2.38 4.64
N SER A 297 24.25 1.57 5.55
CA SER A 297 22.89 1.04 5.42
C SER A 297 21.85 2.00 5.99
N PRO A 298 20.75 2.29 5.27
CA PRO A 298 19.69 3.13 5.80
C PRO A 298 18.98 2.44 6.97
N PHE A 299 18.51 3.24 7.91
CA PHE A 299 17.53 2.85 8.92
C PHE A 299 16.14 2.78 8.25
N VAL A 300 15.58 1.59 8.19
CA VAL A 300 14.34 1.27 7.48
C VAL A 300 13.15 1.42 8.42
N VAL A 301 12.31 2.42 8.15
CA VAL A 301 11.03 2.61 8.83
C VAL A 301 9.95 2.09 7.88
N TYR A 302 9.15 1.12 8.33
CA TYR A 302 8.02 0.62 7.55
C TYR A 302 6.71 1.00 8.21
N VAL A 303 5.77 1.56 7.44
CA VAL A 303 4.41 1.86 7.90
C VAL A 303 3.41 1.03 7.10
N GLY A 304 2.53 0.32 7.80
CA GLY A 304 1.47 -0.50 7.21
C GLY A 304 0.27 -0.61 8.15
N ASP A 305 -0.87 -1.12 7.69
CA ASP A 305 -2.09 -1.21 8.49
C ASP A 305 -2.67 -2.63 8.59
N SER A 306 -2.18 -3.57 7.78
CA SER A 306 -2.88 -4.83 7.51
C SER A 306 -2.04 -6.09 7.75
N ALA A 307 -2.69 -7.26 7.64
CA ALA A 307 -2.01 -8.55 7.66
C ALA A 307 -1.05 -8.75 6.47
N THR A 308 -1.26 -8.03 5.35
CA THR A 308 -0.35 -8.10 4.19
C THR A 308 1.00 -7.44 4.50
N ASP A 309 1.07 -6.62 5.54
CA ASP A 309 2.28 -5.92 5.97
C ASP A 309 3.11 -6.71 6.97
N TYR A 310 2.59 -7.85 7.45
CA TYR A 310 3.21 -8.65 8.50
C TYR A 310 4.68 -8.98 8.23
N GLU A 311 4.98 -9.49 7.03
CA GLU A 311 6.34 -9.87 6.65
C GLU A 311 7.25 -8.64 6.50
N CYS A 312 6.71 -7.49 6.06
CA CYS A 312 7.46 -6.23 6.01
C CYS A 312 7.77 -5.71 7.41
N PHE A 313 6.84 -5.83 8.35
CA PHE A 313 7.10 -5.49 9.76
C PHE A 313 8.24 -6.30 10.35
N GLN A 314 8.35 -7.58 10.00
CA GLN A 314 9.48 -8.42 10.43
C GLN A 314 10.82 -8.01 9.83
N CYS A 315 10.83 -7.26 8.72
CA CYS A 315 12.06 -6.86 8.01
C CYS A 315 12.51 -5.42 8.31
N ALA A 316 11.65 -4.61 8.94
CA ALA A 316 11.93 -3.21 9.22
C ALA A 316 12.74 -3.03 10.51
N ASP A 317 13.62 -2.03 10.56
CA ASP A 317 14.29 -1.63 11.80
C ASP A 317 13.29 -0.96 12.78
N LEU A 318 12.31 -0.24 12.23
CA LEU A 318 11.16 0.29 12.96
C LEU A 318 9.85 -0.02 12.21
N PRO A 319 9.13 -1.09 12.61
CA PRO A 319 7.78 -1.35 12.13
C PRO A 319 6.76 -0.46 12.84
N ILE A 320 5.92 0.21 12.07
CA ILE A 320 4.83 1.06 12.55
C ILE A 320 3.50 0.54 11.97
N TRP A 321 2.63 0.05 12.85
CA TRP A 321 1.25 -0.20 12.51
C TRP A 321 0.44 1.10 12.60
N ILE A 322 -0.23 1.50 11.52
CA ILE A 322 -1.00 2.75 11.47
C ILE A 322 -2.50 2.47 11.49
N ARG A 323 -3.25 3.28 12.23
CA ARG A 323 -4.71 3.20 12.26
C ARG A 323 -5.32 4.53 12.72
N ASP A 324 -6.31 5.02 11.98
CA ASP A 324 -7.07 6.22 12.36
C ASP A 324 -7.57 6.14 13.81
N GLN A 325 -7.53 7.26 14.52
CA GLN A 325 -8.17 7.33 15.83
C GLN A 325 -9.67 7.18 15.69
N GLY A 326 -10.17 6.04 16.14
CA GLY A 326 -11.56 5.79 16.44
C GLY A 326 -11.59 4.69 17.49
N GLU A 327 -12.14 5.01 18.67
CA GLU A 327 -12.29 4.19 19.88
C GLU A 327 -11.16 4.29 20.93
N GLU A 328 -11.59 4.10 22.18
CA GLU A 328 -10.80 3.97 23.40
C GLU A 328 -9.65 2.95 23.25
N GLU A 329 -8.69 2.96 24.16
CA GLU A 329 -7.51 2.05 24.15
C GLU A 329 -7.88 0.57 23.89
N ASP A 330 -9.00 0.12 24.43
CA ASP A 330 -9.54 -1.23 24.22
C ASP A 330 -9.96 -1.50 22.76
N GLY A 331 -10.48 -0.51 22.04
CA GLY A 331 -10.86 -0.62 20.63
C GLY A 331 -9.65 -0.85 19.73
N ARG A 332 -8.54 -0.14 19.98
CA ARG A 332 -7.26 -0.31 19.29
C ARG A 332 -6.72 -1.73 19.45
N VAL A 333 -6.66 -2.22 20.70
CA VAL A 333 -6.15 -3.57 20.99
C VAL A 333 -7.03 -4.62 20.31
N ARG A 334 -8.37 -4.50 20.40
CA ARG A 334 -9.29 -5.41 19.71
C ARG A 334 -9.10 -5.44 18.19
N GLN A 335 -8.84 -4.30 17.56
CA GLN A 335 -8.62 -4.25 16.11
C GLN A 335 -7.28 -4.86 15.70
N PHE A 336 -6.20 -4.52 16.41
CA PHE A 336 -4.90 -5.17 16.21
C PHE A 336 -5.02 -6.68 16.36
N ASP A 337 -5.69 -7.11 17.43
CA ASP A 337 -5.99 -8.51 17.72
C ASP A 337 -6.85 -9.18 16.65
N ALA A 338 -7.76 -8.44 16.00
CA ALA A 338 -8.57 -8.98 14.91
C ALA A 338 -7.74 -9.18 13.62
N ILE A 339 -6.86 -8.24 13.30
CA ILE A 339 -6.00 -8.29 12.11
C ILE A 339 -4.97 -9.41 12.23
N PHE A 340 -4.30 -9.48 13.38
CA PHE A 340 -3.25 -10.46 13.66
C PHE A 340 -3.75 -11.62 14.52
N ARG A 341 -5.06 -11.92 14.47
CA ARG A 341 -5.73 -12.91 15.34
C ARG A 341 -4.98 -14.23 15.52
N PRO A 342 -4.39 -14.86 14.49
CA PRO A 342 -3.66 -16.10 14.70
C PRO A 342 -2.47 -15.98 15.64
N LEU A 343 -1.90 -14.79 15.79
CA LEU A 343 -0.75 -14.49 16.64
C LEU A 343 -1.16 -13.97 18.02
N ASN A 344 -2.44 -13.64 18.23
CA ASN A 344 -2.92 -13.05 19.47
C ASN A 344 -2.85 -14.06 20.64
N THR A 345 -2.47 -13.55 21.81
CA THR A 345 -2.24 -14.32 23.03
C THR A 345 -3.18 -13.97 24.19
N GLY A 346 -4.01 -12.95 24.07
CA GLY A 346 -5.11 -12.70 24.99
C GLY A 346 -4.78 -12.37 26.46
N HIS A 347 -3.52 -12.17 26.89
CA HIS A 347 -3.15 -11.47 28.14
C HIS A 347 -1.61 -11.32 28.33
N GLU A 348 -1.19 -10.08 28.64
CA GLU A 348 0.02 -9.51 29.28
C GLU A 348 1.46 -10.05 29.09
N SER A 349 1.70 -11.31 28.72
CA SER A 349 3.04 -11.92 28.91
C SER A 349 3.75 -12.39 27.64
N SER A 350 3.22 -12.10 26.45
CA SER A 350 3.87 -12.48 25.19
C SER A 350 3.99 -11.28 24.28
N GLY A 351 5.19 -11.01 23.79
CA GLY A 351 5.55 -9.76 23.15
C GLY A 351 5.00 -9.49 21.76
N PHE A 352 3.68 -9.62 21.58
CA PHE A 352 2.96 -9.37 20.33
C PHE A 352 1.87 -8.32 20.55
N ARG A 353 2.29 -7.13 20.97
CA ARG A 353 1.39 -5.98 21.18
C ARG A 353 1.94 -4.74 20.48
N PRO A 354 1.05 -3.90 19.93
CA PRO A 354 1.47 -2.59 19.49
C PRO A 354 1.74 -1.71 20.72
N TYR A 355 2.75 -0.86 20.65
CA TYR A 355 3.05 0.12 21.69
C TYR A 355 2.98 1.53 21.10
N ARG A 356 2.66 2.51 21.94
CA ARG A 356 2.73 3.92 21.53
C ARG A 356 4.14 4.43 21.81
N LEU A 357 4.75 5.08 20.83
CA LEU A 357 6.06 5.69 21.01
C LEU A 357 5.90 7.07 21.66
N GLU A 358 6.27 7.20 22.94
CA GLU A 358 6.23 8.49 23.65
C GLU A 358 7.50 9.30 23.38
N GLY A 359 8.63 8.60 23.17
CA GLY A 359 9.89 9.21 22.79
C GLY A 359 10.88 8.24 22.13
N TRP A 360 11.85 8.78 21.39
CA TRP A 360 12.86 7.97 20.71
C TRP A 360 13.87 7.29 21.62
N ALA A 361 14.01 7.75 22.87
CA ALA A 361 14.83 7.07 23.86
C ALA A 361 14.29 5.64 24.15
N GLU A 362 12.98 5.44 24.06
CA GLU A 362 12.31 4.15 24.29
C GLU A 362 12.58 3.14 23.16
N LEU A 363 13.03 3.60 21.99
CA LEU A 363 13.46 2.71 20.91
C LEU A 363 14.73 1.91 21.26
N THR A 364 15.49 2.35 22.28
CA THR A 364 16.81 1.80 22.65
C THR A 364 16.79 0.89 23.88
N ASP A 365 15.70 0.89 24.65
CA ASP A 365 15.57 0.18 25.94
C ASP A 365 14.31 -0.71 25.93
N ARG A 366 14.17 -1.53 24.88
CA ARG A 366 12.96 -2.35 24.70
C ARG A 366 13.08 -3.65 25.49
N GLY A 367 12.07 -3.92 26.32
CA GLY A 367 11.80 -5.26 26.82
C GLY A 367 11.31 -6.18 25.70
N ASP A 368 11.44 -7.50 25.88
CA ASP A 368 11.02 -8.54 24.92
C ASP A 368 9.49 -8.58 24.60
N ALA A 369 8.72 -7.58 25.05
CA ALA A 369 7.25 -7.56 25.07
C ALA A 369 6.58 -6.71 23.97
N ASP A 370 7.33 -5.89 23.23
CA ASP A 370 6.75 -4.92 22.29
C ASP A 370 7.06 -5.27 20.84
N TRP A 371 6.03 -5.43 19.99
CA TRP A 371 6.20 -5.91 18.62
C TRP A 371 6.38 -4.78 17.61
N CYS A 372 5.42 -3.86 17.51
CA CYS A 372 5.49 -2.73 16.58
C CYS A 372 5.03 -1.44 17.24
N ALA A 373 5.56 -0.31 16.77
CA ALA A 373 5.01 0.98 17.17
C ALA A 373 3.61 1.14 16.56
N TRP A 374 2.75 1.91 17.21
CA TRP A 374 1.43 2.26 16.68
C TRP A 374 1.26 3.76 16.56
N ALA A 375 0.85 4.21 15.38
CA ALA A 375 0.54 5.60 15.09
C ALA A 375 -0.94 5.79 14.71
N ALA A 376 -1.51 6.89 15.19
CA ALA A 376 -2.85 7.34 14.88
C ALA A 376 -3.01 7.85 13.43
N ASP A 377 -2.00 8.56 12.94
CA ASP A 377 -1.97 9.14 11.61
C ASP A 377 -0.51 9.33 11.16
N LEU A 378 -0.31 9.76 9.91
CA LEU A 378 1.04 10.00 9.39
C LEU A 378 1.66 11.27 9.97
N LYS A 379 0.86 12.12 10.62
CA LYS A 379 1.38 13.31 11.29
C LYS A 379 2.14 12.89 12.55
N GLU A 380 1.62 11.94 13.31
CA GLU A 380 2.33 11.37 14.47
C GLU A 380 3.66 10.71 14.02
N VAL A 381 3.64 9.95 12.92
CA VAL A 381 4.86 9.39 12.32
C VAL A 381 5.85 10.51 11.91
N ALA A 382 5.38 11.55 11.24
CA ALA A 382 6.22 12.69 10.86
C ALA A 382 6.82 13.40 12.08
N ASP A 383 6.05 13.57 13.16
CA ASP A 383 6.51 14.20 14.39
C ASP A 383 7.57 13.34 15.09
N TRP A 384 7.43 12.01 15.08
CA TRP A 384 8.51 11.12 15.52
C TRP A 384 9.76 11.29 14.66
N LEU A 385 9.63 11.31 13.34
CA LEU A 385 10.78 11.44 12.43
C LEU A 385 11.47 12.82 12.50
N LYS A 386 10.76 13.89 12.90
CA LYS A 386 11.37 15.21 13.16
C LYS A 386 12.23 15.23 14.42
N ARG A 387 11.84 14.48 15.45
CA ARG A 387 12.59 14.43 16.72
C ARG A 387 13.93 13.71 16.60
N ILE A 388 14.17 13.01 15.49
CA ILE A 388 15.40 12.26 15.25
C ILE A 388 16.35 12.88 14.23
N SER A 389 15.86 13.86 13.47
CA SER A 389 16.62 14.53 12.42
C SER A 389 17.37 15.72 12.97
#